data_AF-A0A6P0Z136-F1
#
_entry.id   AF-A0A6P0Z136-F1
#
_cell.length_a   1.000
_cell.length_b   1.000
_cell.length_c   1.000
_cell.angle_alpha   90.00
_cell.angle_beta   90.00
_cell.angle_gamma   90.00
#
_symmetry.space_group_name_H-M   'P 1'
#
loop_
_entity.id
_entity.type
_entity.pdbx_description
1 polymer ?
#
loop_
_entity_poly.entity_id
_entity_poly.type
_entity_poly.pdbx_seq_one_letter_code
_entity_poly.pdbx_strand_id
1 'polypeptide(L)'
;MVNPLVPISRTPPLAESFPEVSPCSHGQEQDKPKEYCGVFGIYAPGSEVAKLTYFGLYALQHRGQEAAGIATFDGSTLHMHKDAGLVSQVFNETILSSLPGQLAVGHTRYSTTGASRVANAQPMVAVTRLGSLAVAHNGNLVNAHLLRDELIAESYLPKTSSDTEMIALAIASEVDAGKDWLQGTINALHRCQGAFSLTIATPEGLMGVRDSHGIRPLVIGVLNDAPESESSHGIHPKHYVLASETCGLDIIGAEYVRDVEPGELVWITEKGLASYHWATPNRKLCVFEMIYFSRPDSIVHDESLYSYRQRLGKQL
;
A
#
# COMPACT_ATOMS: atom_id res chain seq x y z
N MET A 1 99.84 -10.85 1.88
CA MET A 1 99.77 -9.98 0.70
C MET A 1 98.36 -10.03 0.16
N VAL A 2 97.69 -8.87 0.07
CA VAL A 2 96.44 -8.59 -0.69
C VAL A 2 95.18 -9.29 -0.12
N ASN A 3 94.02 -8.69 0.16
CA ASN A 3 93.38 -7.41 -0.21
C ASN A 3 92.37 -7.02 0.89
N PRO A 4 92.05 -5.73 1.11
CA PRO A 4 91.09 -5.29 2.11
C PRO A 4 89.63 -5.31 1.61
N LEU A 5 88.74 -5.21 2.60
CA LEU A 5 87.29 -5.36 2.61
C LEU A 5 86.54 -4.47 1.60
N VAL A 6 85.58 -5.07 0.88
CA VAL A 6 84.50 -4.39 0.16
C VAL A 6 83.27 -4.33 1.07
N PRO A 7 82.64 -3.16 1.29
CA PRO A 7 81.45 -3.07 2.13
C PRO A 7 80.20 -3.51 1.35
N ILE A 8 79.44 -4.45 1.91
CA ILE A 8 78.14 -4.91 1.39
C ILE A 8 77.09 -3.85 1.75
N SER A 9 76.55 -3.17 0.74
CA SER A 9 75.42 -2.26 0.89
C SER A 9 74.16 -3.07 1.22
N ARG A 10 73.55 -2.80 2.38
CA ARG A 10 72.23 -3.34 2.75
C ARG A 10 71.15 -2.46 2.14
N THR A 11 70.57 -2.88 1.02
CA THR A 11 69.27 -2.40 0.57
C THR A 11 68.19 -3.12 1.37
N PRO A 12 67.24 -2.41 2.02
CA PRO A 12 66.09 -3.05 2.66
C PRO A 12 65.11 -3.57 1.59
N PRO A 13 64.41 -4.69 1.85
CA PRO A 13 63.41 -5.20 0.92
C PRO A 13 62.20 -4.25 0.84
N LEU A 14 61.70 -4.06 -0.38
CA LEU A 14 60.49 -3.31 -0.70
C LEU A 14 59.31 -3.84 0.13
N ALA A 15 58.66 -2.95 0.89
CA ALA A 15 57.44 -3.26 1.62
C ALA A 15 56.32 -3.53 0.62
N GLU A 16 55.82 -4.76 0.60
CA GLU A 16 54.56 -5.11 -0.08
C GLU A 16 53.42 -4.35 0.59
N SER A 17 52.77 -3.47 -0.15
CA SER A 17 51.59 -2.73 0.28
C SER A 17 50.39 -3.69 0.36
N PHE A 18 50.03 -4.10 1.58
CA PHE A 18 48.75 -4.73 1.83
C PHE A 18 47.63 -3.71 1.53
N PRO A 19 46.57 -4.07 0.78
CA PRO A 19 45.43 -3.18 0.64
C PRO A 19 44.77 -3.00 2.01
N GLU A 20 44.64 -1.74 2.44
CA GLU A 20 43.86 -1.38 3.62
C GLU A 20 42.43 -1.87 3.42
N VAL A 21 42.05 -2.89 4.20
CA VAL A 21 40.64 -3.28 4.32
C VAL A 21 39.95 -2.13 5.03
N SER A 22 39.24 -1.31 4.25
CA SER A 22 38.35 -0.29 4.78
C SER A 22 37.37 -0.95 5.76
N PRO A 23 37.20 -0.42 6.98
CA PRO A 23 36.18 -0.95 7.88
C PRO A 23 34.84 -0.81 7.17
N CYS A 24 34.14 -1.92 6.93
CA CYS A 24 32.75 -1.90 6.52
C CYS A 24 32.01 -1.04 7.54
N SER A 25 31.63 0.17 7.16
CA SER A 25 30.68 0.96 7.92
C SER A 25 29.38 0.19 7.92
N HIS A 26 29.17 -0.60 8.97
CA HIS A 26 27.84 -1.02 9.36
C HIS A 26 27.13 0.27 9.78
N GLY A 27 26.60 0.98 8.78
CA GLY A 27 25.61 2.01 9.01
C GLY A 27 24.53 1.35 9.84
N GLN A 28 24.43 1.78 11.10
CA GLN A 28 23.31 1.40 11.94
C GLN A 28 22.06 1.95 11.25
N GLU A 29 21.40 1.12 10.44
CA GLU A 29 20.02 1.38 10.06
C GLU A 29 19.26 1.49 11.36
N GLN A 30 18.81 2.71 11.66
CA GLN A 30 18.05 3.01 12.85
C GLN A 30 16.86 2.05 12.91
N ASP A 31 16.74 1.36 14.05
CA ASP A 31 15.65 0.44 14.40
C ASP A 31 14.36 1.24 14.65
N LYS A 32 13.91 1.92 13.59
CA LYS A 32 12.60 2.57 13.55
C LYS A 32 11.62 1.50 13.07
N PRO A 33 10.45 1.34 13.70
CA PRO A 33 9.43 0.47 13.15
C PRO A 33 9.13 0.94 11.71
N LYS A 34 9.13 0.01 10.74
CA LYS A 34 9.11 0.29 9.29
C LYS A 34 7.84 -0.25 8.62
N GLU A 35 6.65 0.09 9.11
CA GLU A 35 5.39 -0.52 8.62
C GLU A 35 4.27 0.50 8.41
N TYR A 36 4.47 1.51 7.57
CA TYR A 36 3.41 2.49 7.29
C TYR A 36 3.46 2.79 5.81
N CYS A 37 2.62 2.09 5.04
CA CYS A 37 2.37 2.39 3.64
C CYS A 37 1.09 3.23 3.52
N GLY A 38 0.94 3.99 2.44
CA GLY A 38 -0.33 4.62 2.08
C GLY A 38 -1.08 3.76 1.07
N VAL A 39 -2.37 3.52 1.31
CA VAL A 39 -3.28 2.94 0.31
C VAL A 39 -4.36 3.94 -0.05
N PHE A 40 -4.76 3.93 -1.32
CA PHE A 40 -5.83 4.76 -1.86
C PHE A 40 -6.65 3.95 -2.85
N GLY A 41 -7.97 4.15 -2.86
CA GLY A 41 -8.87 3.55 -3.83
C GLY A 41 -9.98 4.52 -4.19
N ILE A 42 -10.40 4.54 -5.45
CA ILE A 42 -11.51 5.39 -5.90
C ILE A 42 -12.37 4.66 -6.92
N TYR A 43 -13.68 4.79 -6.78
CA TYR A 43 -14.68 4.40 -7.77
C TYR A 43 -15.42 5.68 -8.19
N ALA A 44 -15.14 6.17 -9.38
CA ALA A 44 -15.70 7.42 -9.90
C ALA A 44 -15.84 7.36 -11.44
N PRO A 45 -16.82 6.60 -11.97
CA PRO A 45 -17.07 6.55 -13.40
C PRO A 45 -17.29 7.95 -13.99
N GLY A 46 -16.56 8.28 -15.04
CA GLY A 46 -16.63 9.59 -15.70
C GLY A 46 -15.62 10.64 -15.19
N SER A 47 -14.90 10.35 -14.11
CA SER A 47 -13.85 11.22 -13.56
C SER A 47 -12.44 10.73 -13.93
N GLU A 48 -11.43 11.61 -13.87
CA GLU A 48 -10.03 11.25 -14.14
C GLU A 48 -9.40 10.49 -12.95
N VAL A 49 -9.83 9.24 -12.72
CA VAL A 49 -9.47 8.43 -11.53
C VAL A 49 -7.97 8.28 -11.29
N ALA A 50 -7.15 8.24 -12.35
CA ALA A 50 -5.69 8.20 -12.21
C ALA A 50 -5.13 9.49 -11.59
N LYS A 51 -5.62 10.66 -12.00
CA LYS A 51 -5.21 11.96 -11.45
C LYS A 51 -5.70 12.14 -10.02
N LEU A 52 -6.95 11.76 -9.73
CA LEU A 52 -7.48 11.78 -8.37
C LEU A 52 -6.66 10.87 -7.45
N THR A 53 -6.32 9.66 -7.92
CA THR A 53 -5.44 8.74 -7.19
C THR A 53 -4.04 9.33 -6.99
N TYR A 54 -3.46 9.98 -8.00
CA TYR A 54 -2.17 10.67 -7.87
C TYR A 54 -2.18 11.71 -6.76
N PHE A 55 -3.18 12.59 -6.70
CA PHE A 55 -3.29 13.60 -5.64
C PHE A 55 -3.53 12.98 -4.27
N GLY A 56 -4.37 11.94 -4.18
CA GLY A 56 -4.57 11.18 -2.95
C GLY A 56 -3.27 10.57 -2.43
N LEU A 57 -2.49 9.91 -3.30
CA LEU A 57 -1.18 9.36 -2.94
C LEU A 57 -0.15 10.45 -2.60
N TYR A 58 -0.18 11.59 -3.27
CA TYR A 58 0.68 12.73 -2.97
C TYR A 58 0.43 13.24 -1.54
N ALA A 59 -0.83 13.32 -1.11
CA ALA A 59 -1.17 13.68 0.27
C ALA A 59 -0.77 12.61 1.31
N LEU A 60 -0.64 11.35 0.87
CA LEU A 60 -0.18 10.19 1.66
C LEU A 60 1.32 9.90 1.49
N GLN A 61 2.11 10.78 0.86
CA GLN A 61 3.53 10.58 0.57
C GLN A 61 4.38 10.39 1.85
N HIS A 62 3.94 10.93 2.99
CA HIS A 62 4.61 10.73 4.28
C HIS A 62 4.56 9.26 4.74
N ARG A 63 3.65 8.44 4.20
CA ARG A 63 3.56 7.01 4.44
C ARG A 63 4.41 6.17 3.48
N GLY A 64 5.45 6.71 2.85
CA GLY A 64 6.31 5.89 1.99
C GLY A 64 6.92 6.68 0.86
N GLN A 65 8.24 6.56 0.68
CA GLN A 65 9.01 7.38 -0.26
C GLN A 65 9.84 6.54 -1.24
N GLU A 66 9.77 5.22 -1.13
CA GLU A 66 10.63 4.31 -1.86
C GLU A 66 10.03 3.86 -3.18
N ALA A 67 8.70 3.78 -3.28
CA ALA A 67 8.00 3.49 -4.52
C ALA A 67 6.56 3.99 -4.49
N ALA A 68 6.02 4.24 -5.68
CA ALA A 68 4.61 4.54 -5.87
C ALA A 68 4.05 3.73 -7.05
N GLY A 69 2.75 3.46 -7.00
CA GLY A 69 2.07 2.73 -8.08
C GLY A 69 0.58 3.03 -8.12
N ILE A 70 0.03 2.98 -9.33
CA ILE A 70 -1.41 3.16 -9.61
C ILE A 70 -1.81 2.06 -10.59
N ALA A 71 -2.93 1.41 -10.30
CA ALA A 71 -3.62 0.52 -11.23
C ALA A 71 -5.05 1.05 -11.43
N THR A 72 -5.50 1.10 -12.69
CA THR A 72 -6.84 1.55 -13.08
C THR A 72 -7.54 0.45 -13.87
N PHE A 73 -8.88 0.46 -13.82
CA PHE A 73 -9.70 -0.47 -14.58
C PHE A 73 -10.65 0.29 -15.50
N ASP A 74 -10.53 0.02 -16.79
CA ASP A 74 -11.48 0.41 -17.83
C ASP A 74 -12.28 -0.82 -18.26
N GLY A 75 -13.39 -1.05 -17.56
CA GLY A 75 -14.12 -2.32 -17.61
C GLY A 75 -13.22 -3.48 -17.18
N SER A 76 -13.00 -4.45 -18.07
CA SER A 76 -12.11 -5.59 -17.82
C SER A 76 -10.63 -5.30 -18.08
N THR A 77 -10.29 -4.13 -18.64
CA THR A 77 -8.92 -3.80 -19.01
C THR A 77 -8.20 -3.16 -17.82
N LEU A 78 -7.13 -3.81 -17.36
CA LEU A 78 -6.25 -3.27 -16.33
C LEU A 78 -5.11 -2.48 -16.97
N HIS A 79 -4.96 -1.23 -16.54
CA HIS A 79 -3.79 -0.39 -16.82
C HIS A 79 -3.02 -0.20 -15.51
N MET A 80 -1.69 -0.22 -15.56
CA MET A 80 -0.89 -0.06 -14.35
C MET A 80 0.46 0.57 -14.65
N HIS A 81 0.88 1.47 -13.78
CA HIS A 81 2.24 1.98 -13.72
C HIS A 81 2.73 2.02 -12.28
N LYS A 82 3.94 1.55 -12.04
CA LYS A 82 4.61 1.59 -10.73
C LYS A 82 6.12 1.65 -10.92
N ASP A 83 6.77 2.44 -10.09
CA ASP A 83 8.23 2.60 -10.12
C ASP A 83 8.77 3.00 -8.75
N ALA A 84 10.09 2.96 -8.58
CA ALA A 84 10.77 3.45 -7.40
C ALA A 84 10.77 4.99 -7.37
N GLY A 85 10.71 5.55 -6.16
CA GLY A 85 10.75 6.99 -5.91
C GLY A 85 9.44 7.57 -5.39
N LEU A 86 9.44 8.90 -5.30
CA LEU A 86 8.31 9.69 -4.84
C LEU A 86 7.17 9.67 -5.88
N VAL A 87 5.93 9.88 -5.43
CA VAL A 87 4.73 9.95 -6.28
C VAL A 87 4.92 10.93 -7.44
N SER A 88 5.46 12.13 -7.17
CA SER A 88 5.72 13.16 -8.18
C SER A 88 6.88 12.85 -9.13
N GLN A 89 7.71 11.85 -8.81
CA GLN A 89 8.81 11.39 -9.68
C GLN A 89 8.33 10.23 -10.56
N VAL A 90 7.49 9.35 -10.01
CA VAL A 90 6.93 8.19 -10.71
C VAL A 90 5.89 8.61 -11.75
N PHE A 91 5.06 9.61 -11.45
CA PHE A 91 3.94 9.99 -12.31
C PHE A 91 4.11 11.39 -12.92
N ASN A 92 4.01 11.46 -14.24
CA ASN A 92 3.84 12.69 -15.00
C ASN A 92 2.52 12.63 -15.80
N GLU A 93 2.15 13.73 -16.45
CA GLU A 93 0.88 13.83 -17.19
C GLU A 93 0.73 12.76 -18.28
N THR A 94 1.82 12.42 -18.98
CA THR A 94 1.82 11.36 -20.00
C THR A 94 1.52 10.00 -19.40
N ILE A 95 2.12 9.68 -18.26
CA ILE A 95 1.87 8.41 -17.56
C ILE A 95 0.43 8.38 -17.05
N LEU A 96 -0.04 9.43 -16.39
CA LEU A 96 -1.40 9.50 -15.87
C LEU A 96 -2.44 9.37 -16.99
N SER A 97 -2.19 9.98 -18.15
CA SER A 97 -3.06 9.86 -19.33
C SER A 97 -3.10 8.44 -19.93
N SER A 98 -2.11 7.58 -19.62
CA SER A 98 -2.07 6.18 -20.08
C SER A 98 -2.74 5.20 -19.11
N LEU A 99 -3.36 5.72 -18.04
CA LEU A 99 -4.07 4.96 -17.01
C LEU A 99 -5.58 5.32 -17.01
N PRO A 100 -6.32 5.11 -18.11
CA PRO A 100 -7.76 5.35 -18.13
C PRO A 100 -8.49 4.36 -17.23
N GLY A 101 -9.70 4.70 -16.80
CA GLY A 101 -10.56 3.79 -16.07
C GLY A 101 -11.69 4.50 -15.33
N GLN A 102 -12.55 3.69 -14.73
CA GLN A 102 -13.67 4.14 -13.89
C GLN A 102 -13.37 3.96 -12.40
N LEU A 103 -12.37 3.14 -12.07
CA LEU A 103 -11.88 2.94 -10.73
C LEU A 103 -10.37 2.75 -10.73
N ALA A 104 -9.77 3.02 -9.58
CA ALA A 104 -8.33 2.95 -9.39
C ALA A 104 -7.97 2.52 -7.97
N VAL A 105 -6.82 1.87 -7.84
CA VAL A 105 -6.13 1.66 -6.56
C VAL A 105 -4.69 2.15 -6.68
N GLY A 106 -4.19 2.70 -5.59
CA GLY A 106 -2.88 3.33 -5.51
C GLY A 106 -2.17 2.98 -4.22
N HIS A 107 -0.84 3.07 -4.25
CA HIS A 107 0.00 2.77 -3.09
C HIS A 107 1.25 3.65 -3.03
N THR A 108 1.61 4.09 -1.83
CA THR A 108 2.95 4.61 -1.48
C THR A 108 3.65 3.61 -0.56
N ARG A 109 4.86 3.21 -0.93
CA ARG A 109 5.61 2.18 -0.22
C ARG A 109 6.64 2.80 0.70
N TYR A 110 6.62 2.42 1.97
CA TYR A 110 7.76 2.48 2.86
C TYR A 110 8.54 1.15 2.78
N SER A 111 9.87 1.17 2.74
CA SER A 111 10.65 -0.07 2.68
C SER A 111 10.65 -0.74 4.04
N THR A 112 9.79 -1.75 4.15
CA THR A 112 9.90 -2.78 5.19
C THR A 112 11.16 -3.63 4.94
N THR A 113 11.50 -4.51 5.88
CA THR A 113 12.59 -5.49 5.74
C THR A 113 12.57 -6.18 4.37
N GLY A 114 13.65 -5.98 3.59
CA GLY A 114 13.79 -6.50 2.24
C GLY A 114 14.47 -5.48 1.31
N ALA A 115 15.18 -5.97 0.29
CA ALA A 115 15.84 -5.09 -0.68
C ALA A 115 14.81 -4.16 -1.36
N SER A 116 15.16 -2.88 -1.51
CA SER A 116 14.39 -1.93 -2.32
C SER A 116 14.41 -2.36 -3.78
N ARG A 117 13.42 -3.14 -4.19
CA ARG A 117 13.23 -3.61 -5.55
C ARG A 117 11.89 -3.10 -6.05
N VAL A 118 11.86 -2.57 -7.27
CA VAL A 118 10.61 -2.20 -7.97
C VAL A 118 9.64 -3.37 -8.03
N ALA A 119 10.14 -4.61 -8.04
CA ALA A 119 9.33 -5.83 -7.95
C ALA A 119 8.42 -5.88 -6.71
N ASN A 120 8.74 -5.14 -5.64
CA ASN A 120 7.94 -5.05 -4.41
C ASN A 120 7.02 -3.82 -4.38
N ALA A 121 7.08 -2.94 -5.40
CA ALA A 121 6.15 -1.83 -5.53
C ALA A 121 4.73 -2.37 -5.77
N GLN A 122 3.75 -1.74 -5.13
CA GLN A 122 2.33 -2.09 -5.26
C GLN A 122 1.61 -1.03 -6.11
N PRO A 123 0.42 -1.31 -6.69
CA PRO A 123 -0.40 -2.51 -6.54
C PRO A 123 0.23 -3.83 -7.05
N MET A 124 -0.18 -4.96 -6.46
CA MET A 124 0.09 -6.31 -6.98
C MET A 124 -1.10 -6.83 -7.74
N VAL A 125 -0.83 -7.52 -8.85
CA VAL A 125 -1.86 -8.03 -9.76
C VAL A 125 -1.86 -9.55 -9.76
N ALA A 126 -3.04 -10.14 -9.65
CA ALA A 126 -3.27 -11.55 -9.92
C ALA A 126 -4.36 -11.69 -10.98
N VAL A 127 -4.30 -12.79 -11.75
CA VAL A 127 -5.25 -13.08 -12.84
C VAL A 127 -6.10 -14.26 -12.39
N THR A 128 -7.40 -14.17 -12.66
CA THR A 128 -8.40 -15.19 -12.27
C THR A 128 -9.32 -15.49 -13.45
N ARG A 129 -10.20 -16.49 -13.31
CA ARG A 129 -11.30 -16.76 -14.26
C ARG A 129 -12.28 -15.59 -14.44
N LEU A 130 -12.37 -14.65 -13.50
CA LEU A 130 -13.26 -13.48 -13.55
C LEU A 130 -12.56 -12.22 -14.08
N GLY A 131 -11.28 -12.32 -14.45
CA GLY A 131 -10.43 -11.20 -14.83
C GLY A 131 -9.31 -10.96 -13.83
N SER A 132 -8.59 -9.86 -14.01
CA SER A 132 -7.49 -9.49 -13.11
C SER A 132 -8.00 -8.74 -11.88
N LEU A 133 -7.33 -8.91 -10.74
CA LEU A 133 -7.48 -8.03 -9.59
C LEU A 133 -6.18 -7.27 -9.32
N ALA A 134 -6.29 -6.07 -8.74
CA ALA A 134 -5.14 -5.31 -8.24
C ALA A 134 -5.32 -5.02 -6.75
N VAL A 135 -4.30 -5.32 -5.94
CA VAL A 135 -4.32 -5.17 -4.48
C VAL A 135 -3.25 -4.17 -4.04
N ALA A 136 -3.66 -3.19 -3.24
CA ALA A 136 -2.77 -2.32 -2.48
C ALA A 136 -3.00 -2.55 -0.98
N HIS A 137 -1.90 -2.71 -0.24
CA HIS A 137 -1.87 -3.21 1.12
C HIS A 137 -0.96 -2.36 2.01
N ASN A 138 -1.54 -1.85 3.10
CA ASN A 138 -0.83 -1.25 4.22
C ASN A 138 -0.92 -2.19 5.42
N GLY A 139 0.18 -2.83 5.80
CA GLY A 139 0.18 -3.81 6.88
C GLY A 139 1.29 -4.85 6.78
N ASN A 140 1.15 -5.88 7.59
CA ASN A 140 2.02 -7.05 7.60
C ASN A 140 1.21 -8.31 7.95
N LEU A 141 1.46 -9.40 7.22
CA LEU A 141 0.96 -10.73 7.52
C LEU A 141 1.96 -11.51 8.36
N VAL A 142 1.55 -11.92 9.56
CA VAL A 142 2.41 -12.73 10.45
C VAL A 142 2.55 -14.17 9.94
N ASN A 143 1.58 -14.65 9.18
CA ASN A 143 1.55 -15.99 8.61
C ASN A 143 1.88 -16.02 7.10
N ALA A 144 2.53 -14.99 6.55
CA ALA A 144 2.82 -14.89 5.11
C ALA A 144 3.55 -16.13 4.54
N HIS A 145 4.48 -16.70 5.32
CA HIS A 145 5.22 -17.90 4.96
C HIS A 145 4.32 -19.15 4.88
N LEU A 146 3.40 -19.32 5.83
CA LEU A 146 2.42 -20.42 5.80
C LEU A 146 1.48 -20.27 4.62
N LEU A 147 0.96 -19.05 4.39
CA LEU A 147 0.08 -18.78 3.26
C LEU A 147 0.78 -19.03 1.93
N ARG A 148 2.08 -18.72 1.84
CA ARG A 148 2.91 -19.05 0.67
C ARG A 148 2.94 -20.55 0.41
N ASP A 149 3.20 -21.35 1.43
CA ASP A 149 3.32 -22.80 1.31
C ASP A 149 1.98 -23.44 0.89
N GLU A 150 0.86 -22.95 1.44
CA GLU A 150 -0.50 -23.33 1.02
C GLU A 150 -0.74 -23.04 -0.46
N LEU A 151 -0.43 -21.82 -0.92
CA LEU A 151 -0.61 -21.41 -2.31
C LEU A 151 0.25 -22.23 -3.29
N ILE A 152 1.47 -22.60 -2.89
CA ILE A 152 2.32 -23.49 -3.69
C ILE A 152 1.69 -24.89 -3.80
N ALA A 153 1.11 -25.41 -2.72
CA ALA A 153 0.38 -26.68 -2.74
C ALA A 153 -0.87 -26.61 -3.64
N GLU A 154 -1.50 -25.44 -3.74
CA GLU A 154 -2.60 -25.13 -4.67
C GLU A 154 -2.13 -24.87 -6.12
N SER A 155 -0.84 -25.07 -6.44
CA SER A 155 -0.22 -24.84 -7.75
C SER A 155 -0.11 -23.37 -8.19
N TYR A 156 -0.21 -22.43 -7.25
CA TYR A 156 0.16 -21.03 -7.49
C TYR A 156 1.66 -20.85 -7.26
N LEU A 157 2.33 -20.05 -8.10
CA LEU A 157 3.78 -19.83 -8.04
C LEU A 157 4.07 -18.35 -7.74
N PRO A 158 4.22 -17.97 -6.45
CA PRO A 158 4.45 -16.57 -6.11
C PRO A 158 5.86 -16.12 -6.49
N LYS A 159 5.96 -14.95 -7.11
CA LYS A 159 7.17 -14.39 -7.73
C LYS A 159 8.00 -13.54 -6.77
N THR A 160 7.38 -13.06 -5.71
CA THR A 160 7.96 -12.21 -4.67
C THR A 160 7.72 -12.84 -3.30
N SER A 161 8.32 -12.25 -2.26
CA SER A 161 8.02 -12.58 -0.86
C SER A 161 7.07 -11.57 -0.23
N SER A 162 6.35 -10.77 -1.04
CA SER A 162 5.47 -9.72 -0.53
C SER A 162 4.16 -10.32 -0.02
N ASP A 163 3.76 -9.92 1.18
CA ASP A 163 2.44 -10.21 1.75
C ASP A 163 1.30 -9.88 0.77
N THR A 164 1.43 -8.76 0.06
CA THR A 164 0.43 -8.30 -0.91
C THR A 164 0.24 -9.29 -2.05
N GLU A 165 1.31 -9.94 -2.51
CA GLU A 165 1.20 -11.00 -3.51
C GLU A 165 0.51 -12.23 -2.93
N MET A 166 0.80 -12.60 -1.67
CA MET A 166 0.13 -13.73 -1.03
C MET A 166 -1.38 -13.46 -0.90
N ILE A 167 -1.77 -12.24 -0.51
CA ILE A 167 -3.17 -11.81 -0.44
C ILE A 167 -3.83 -11.89 -1.83
N ALA A 168 -3.19 -11.32 -2.85
CA ALA A 168 -3.74 -11.33 -4.21
C ALA A 168 -3.92 -12.75 -4.76
N LEU A 169 -2.96 -13.64 -4.50
CA LEU A 169 -3.03 -15.04 -4.92
C LEU A 169 -4.05 -15.85 -4.11
N ALA A 170 -4.22 -15.58 -2.82
CA ALA A 170 -5.27 -16.21 -2.02
C ALA A 170 -6.67 -15.83 -2.50
N ILE A 171 -6.89 -14.57 -2.88
CA ILE A 171 -8.15 -14.17 -3.52
C ILE A 171 -8.31 -14.87 -4.86
N ALA A 172 -7.24 -14.91 -5.67
CA ALA A 172 -7.28 -15.57 -6.97
C ALA A 172 -7.63 -17.06 -6.85
N SER A 173 -7.07 -17.78 -5.88
CA SER A 173 -7.33 -19.21 -5.72
C SER A 173 -8.78 -19.51 -5.31
N GLU A 174 -9.37 -18.69 -4.44
CA GLU A 174 -10.78 -18.81 -4.09
C GLU A 174 -11.69 -18.50 -5.29
N VAL A 175 -11.36 -17.47 -6.07
CA VAL A 175 -12.12 -17.11 -7.27
C VAL A 175 -12.03 -18.23 -8.31
N ASP A 176 -10.84 -18.75 -8.58
CA ASP A 176 -10.62 -19.84 -9.53
C ASP A 176 -11.28 -21.15 -9.09
N ALA A 177 -11.44 -21.36 -7.77
CA ALA A 177 -12.22 -22.45 -7.19
C ALA A 177 -13.76 -22.28 -7.35
N GLY A 178 -14.21 -21.19 -7.98
CA GLY A 178 -15.61 -20.98 -8.35
C GLY A 178 -16.35 -19.93 -7.52
N LYS A 179 -15.68 -19.22 -6.59
CA LYS A 179 -16.28 -18.11 -5.84
C LYS A 179 -16.35 -16.84 -6.70
N ASP A 180 -17.30 -15.96 -6.39
CA ASP A 180 -17.31 -14.60 -6.91
C ASP A 180 -16.25 -13.73 -6.20
N TRP A 181 -16.11 -12.47 -6.62
CA TRP A 181 -15.12 -11.55 -6.04
C TRP A 181 -15.30 -11.35 -4.54
N LEU A 182 -16.55 -11.13 -4.09
CA LEU A 182 -16.85 -10.85 -2.70
C LEU A 182 -16.56 -12.05 -1.81
N GLN A 183 -17.13 -13.21 -2.14
CA GLN A 183 -16.96 -14.44 -1.37
C GLN A 183 -15.52 -14.94 -1.44
N GLY A 184 -14.87 -14.83 -2.60
CA GLY A 184 -13.48 -15.20 -2.78
C GLY A 184 -12.55 -14.34 -1.93
N THR A 185 -12.84 -13.03 -1.86
CA THR A 185 -12.09 -12.13 -0.97
C THR A 185 -12.33 -12.45 0.50
N ILE A 186 -13.57 -12.64 0.94
CA ILE A 186 -13.89 -13.00 2.33
C ILE A 186 -13.18 -14.29 2.75
N ASN A 187 -13.22 -15.32 1.91
CA ASN A 187 -12.53 -16.58 2.19
C ASN A 187 -11.00 -16.40 2.30
N ALA A 188 -10.41 -15.65 1.37
CA ALA A 188 -8.98 -15.33 1.41
C ALA A 188 -8.59 -14.56 2.68
N LEU A 189 -9.45 -13.64 3.16
CA LEU A 189 -9.22 -12.89 4.39
C LEU A 189 -9.18 -13.79 5.63
N HIS A 190 -9.96 -14.87 5.68
CA HIS A 190 -9.89 -15.85 6.79
C HIS A 190 -8.56 -16.62 6.82
N ARG A 191 -7.84 -16.68 5.70
CA ARG A 191 -6.50 -17.27 5.61
C ARG A 191 -5.40 -16.29 6.03
N CYS A 192 -5.71 -15.00 6.12
CA CYS A 192 -4.75 -13.94 6.43
C CYS A 192 -4.71 -13.65 7.94
N GLN A 193 -3.53 -13.69 8.56
CA GLN A 193 -3.34 -13.30 9.96
C GLN A 193 -2.34 -12.14 10.03
N GLY A 194 -2.72 -11.07 10.73
CA GLY A 194 -1.85 -9.91 10.91
C GLY A 194 -2.64 -8.62 11.06
N ALA A 195 -1.99 -7.52 10.73
CA ALA A 195 -2.55 -6.17 10.74
C ALA A 195 -2.53 -5.64 9.32
N PHE A 196 -3.68 -5.28 8.76
CA PHE A 196 -3.75 -4.84 7.37
C PHE A 196 -4.95 -3.95 7.07
N SER A 197 -4.73 -3.03 6.14
CA SER A 197 -5.78 -2.33 5.40
C SER A 197 -5.52 -2.51 3.91
N LEU A 198 -6.58 -2.83 3.17
CA LEU A 198 -6.51 -3.14 1.75
C LEU A 198 -7.41 -2.22 0.94
N THR A 199 -6.96 -1.88 -0.25
CA THR A 199 -7.82 -1.46 -1.35
C THR A 199 -7.63 -2.44 -2.49
N ILE A 200 -8.74 -2.95 -3.03
CA ILE A 200 -8.72 -4.01 -4.04
C ILE A 200 -9.60 -3.58 -5.21
N ALA A 201 -9.03 -3.53 -6.40
CA ALA A 201 -9.76 -3.24 -7.63
C ALA A 201 -9.96 -4.52 -8.45
N THR A 202 -11.16 -4.67 -9.02
CA THR A 202 -11.55 -5.74 -9.94
C THR A 202 -12.32 -5.12 -11.11
N PRO A 203 -12.66 -5.89 -12.16
CA PRO A 203 -13.51 -5.40 -13.25
C PRO A 203 -14.92 -4.97 -12.80
N GLU A 204 -15.42 -5.50 -11.68
CA GLU A 204 -16.78 -5.23 -11.19
C GLU A 204 -16.83 -4.05 -10.22
N GLY A 205 -15.76 -3.82 -9.46
CA GLY A 205 -15.80 -2.81 -8.39
C GLY A 205 -14.54 -2.72 -7.55
N LEU A 206 -14.64 -1.87 -6.53
CA LEU A 206 -13.60 -1.54 -5.56
C LEU A 206 -13.96 -2.08 -4.17
N MET A 207 -13.04 -2.77 -3.51
CA MET A 207 -13.16 -3.16 -2.11
C MET A 207 -12.25 -2.35 -1.21
N GLY A 208 -12.71 -2.05 0.00
CA GLY A 208 -11.91 -1.60 1.12
C GLY A 208 -12.01 -2.59 2.27
N VAL A 209 -10.88 -2.96 2.87
CA VAL A 209 -10.87 -3.97 3.95
C VAL A 209 -10.01 -3.50 5.11
N ARG A 210 -10.46 -3.76 6.34
CA ARG A 210 -9.59 -3.76 7.53
C ARG A 210 -9.55 -5.11 8.21
N ASP A 211 -8.39 -5.43 8.79
CA ASP A 211 -8.21 -6.58 9.67
C ASP A 211 -9.18 -6.54 10.87
N SER A 212 -9.41 -7.70 11.51
CA SER A 212 -10.35 -7.84 12.63
C SER A 212 -10.01 -7.00 13.86
N HIS A 213 -8.74 -6.58 14.00
CA HIS A 213 -8.30 -5.71 15.08
C HIS A 213 -8.37 -4.23 14.71
N GLY A 214 -8.46 -3.90 13.42
CA GLY A 214 -8.50 -2.53 12.93
C GLY A 214 -7.22 -1.76 13.24
N ILE A 215 -6.06 -2.42 13.13
CA ILE A 215 -4.78 -1.82 13.53
C ILE A 215 -4.35 -0.74 12.53
N ARG A 216 -4.49 -1.02 11.23
CA ARG A 216 -4.15 -0.08 10.16
C ARG A 216 -5.36 0.78 9.80
N PRO A 217 -5.17 2.08 9.51
CA PRO A 217 -6.29 2.99 9.25
C PRO A 217 -6.77 2.89 7.80
N LEU A 218 -8.08 3.03 7.62
CA LEU A 218 -8.75 3.12 6.33
C LEU A 218 -10.06 3.89 6.52
N VAL A 219 -10.23 4.98 5.79
CA VAL A 219 -11.39 5.87 5.83
C VAL A 219 -12.15 5.86 4.50
N ILE A 220 -13.44 6.16 4.58
CA ILE A 220 -14.35 6.26 3.45
C ILE A 220 -14.71 7.74 3.25
N GLY A 221 -14.62 8.20 2.01
CA GLY A 221 -15.11 9.51 1.58
C GLY A 221 -16.04 9.41 0.37
N VAL A 222 -16.73 10.51 0.08
CA VAL A 222 -17.57 10.67 -1.11
C VAL A 222 -17.13 11.93 -1.85
N LEU A 223 -16.91 11.80 -3.16
CA LEU A 223 -16.62 12.92 -4.03
C LEU A 223 -17.95 13.44 -4.61
N ASN A 224 -18.24 14.72 -4.38
CA ASN A 224 -19.45 15.39 -4.86
C ASN A 224 -19.11 16.21 -6.12
N ASP A 225 -18.81 15.54 -7.23
CA ASP A 225 -18.41 16.12 -8.51
C ASP A 225 -19.49 16.03 -9.61
N ALA A 226 -20.65 15.43 -9.31
CA ALA A 226 -21.77 15.37 -10.24
C ALA A 226 -22.48 16.74 -10.34
N PRO A 227 -22.65 17.31 -11.54
CA PRO A 227 -23.42 18.55 -11.72
C PRO A 227 -24.88 18.34 -11.31
N GLU A 228 -25.39 19.23 -10.44
CA GLU A 228 -26.76 19.21 -9.91
C GLU A 228 -27.86 19.21 -11.00
N SER A 229 -27.53 19.57 -12.25
CA SER A 229 -28.48 19.85 -13.33
C SER A 229 -29.05 18.64 -14.09
N GLU A 230 -28.64 17.40 -13.80
CA GLU A 230 -29.16 16.19 -14.48
C GLU A 230 -29.91 15.22 -13.55
N SER A 231 -30.33 15.67 -12.37
CA SER A 231 -31.11 14.84 -11.44
C SER A 231 -32.62 14.89 -11.72
N SER A 232 -33.05 14.49 -12.93
CA SER A 232 -34.50 14.31 -13.18
C SER A 232 -35.09 13.09 -12.47
N HIS A 233 -34.27 12.16 -11.94
CA HIS A 233 -34.73 10.90 -11.33
C HIS A 233 -33.96 10.44 -10.06
N GLY A 234 -33.24 11.34 -9.38
CA GLY A 234 -33.07 11.25 -7.91
C GLY A 234 -31.99 10.34 -7.30
N ILE A 235 -31.08 9.68 -8.03
CA ILE A 235 -29.88 9.05 -7.42
C ILE A 235 -28.71 9.08 -8.42
N HIS A 236 -27.81 10.05 -8.33
CA HIS A 236 -26.50 9.91 -8.98
C HIS A 236 -25.70 8.83 -8.23
N PRO A 237 -24.98 7.92 -8.92
CA PRO A 237 -24.07 7.01 -8.25
C PRO A 237 -23.02 7.85 -7.53
N LYS A 238 -22.98 7.78 -6.20
CA LYS A 238 -21.97 8.47 -5.40
C LYS A 238 -20.58 7.96 -5.82
N HIS A 239 -19.66 8.87 -6.08
CA HIS A 239 -18.26 8.54 -6.25
C HIS A 239 -17.65 8.30 -4.88
N TYR A 240 -17.09 7.11 -4.65
CA TYR A 240 -16.55 6.72 -3.35
C TYR A 240 -15.04 6.67 -3.38
N VAL A 241 -14.45 7.07 -2.26
CA VAL A 241 -13.01 7.13 -2.06
C VAL A 241 -12.65 6.36 -0.80
N LEU A 242 -11.56 5.62 -0.86
CA LEU A 242 -10.93 4.92 0.26
C LEU A 242 -9.51 5.48 0.42
N ALA A 243 -9.11 5.82 1.63
CA ALA A 243 -7.77 6.32 1.88
C ALA A 243 -7.26 5.86 3.25
N SER A 244 -5.94 5.70 3.42
CA SER A 244 -5.37 5.42 4.75
C SER A 244 -5.63 6.53 5.77
N GLU A 245 -5.75 7.79 5.33
CA GLU A 245 -6.00 8.96 6.18
C GLU A 245 -6.92 9.96 5.49
N THR A 246 -7.61 10.78 6.28
CA THR A 246 -8.53 11.82 5.78
C THR A 246 -7.83 12.85 4.90
N CYS A 247 -6.55 13.14 5.11
CA CYS A 247 -5.79 14.04 4.23
C CYS A 247 -5.74 13.57 2.76
N GLY A 248 -5.89 12.26 2.51
CA GLY A 248 -6.03 11.71 1.16
C GLY A 248 -7.38 12.01 0.52
N LEU A 249 -8.43 12.23 1.32
CA LEU A 249 -9.76 12.66 0.88
C LEU A 249 -9.77 14.19 0.64
N ASP A 250 -9.24 14.95 1.59
CA ASP A 250 -9.31 16.42 1.61
C ASP A 250 -8.69 17.05 0.36
N ILE A 251 -7.56 16.50 -0.10
CA ILE A 251 -6.80 17.04 -1.24
C ILE A 251 -7.57 16.97 -2.57
N ILE A 252 -8.50 16.02 -2.70
CA ILE A 252 -9.36 15.86 -3.88
C ILE A 252 -10.77 16.40 -3.66
N GLY A 253 -11.03 17.03 -2.50
CA GLY A 253 -12.35 17.55 -2.16
C GLY A 253 -13.40 16.48 -1.84
N ALA A 254 -12.98 15.27 -1.45
CA ALA A 254 -13.90 14.23 -1.00
C ALA A 254 -14.32 14.47 0.46
N GLU A 255 -15.61 14.43 0.72
CA GLU A 255 -16.17 14.57 2.07
C GLU A 255 -15.99 13.27 2.84
N TYR A 256 -15.41 13.35 4.04
CA TYR A 256 -15.30 12.21 4.95
C TYR A 256 -16.68 11.70 5.39
N VAL A 257 -16.88 10.38 5.34
CA VAL A 257 -18.12 9.72 5.77
C VAL A 257 -17.90 9.00 7.10
N ARG A 258 -16.96 8.06 7.14
CA ARG A 258 -16.61 7.25 8.31
C ARG A 258 -15.34 6.44 8.09
N ASP A 259 -14.77 5.91 9.15
CA ASP A 259 -13.81 4.80 9.10
C ASP A 259 -14.45 3.53 8.51
N VAL A 260 -13.64 2.73 7.80
CA VAL A 260 -13.92 1.31 7.62
C VAL A 260 -13.77 0.65 9.00
N GLU A 261 -14.70 -0.21 9.40
CA GLU A 261 -14.70 -0.84 10.71
C GLU A 261 -13.72 -2.02 10.78
N PRO A 262 -13.22 -2.38 11.98
CA PRO A 262 -12.44 -3.60 12.17
C PRO A 262 -13.22 -4.85 11.72
N GLY A 263 -12.62 -5.68 10.87
CA GLY A 263 -13.27 -6.86 10.31
C GLY A 263 -14.35 -6.55 9.27
N GLU A 264 -14.41 -5.31 8.76
CA GLU A 264 -15.30 -4.92 7.67
C GLU A 264 -14.60 -5.02 6.31
N LEU A 265 -15.37 -5.48 5.33
CA LEU A 265 -15.12 -5.31 3.91
C LEU A 265 -16.26 -4.43 3.36
N VAL A 266 -15.91 -3.30 2.76
CA VAL A 266 -16.83 -2.49 1.96
C VAL A 266 -16.68 -2.85 0.49
N TRP A 267 -17.80 -3.07 -0.21
CA TRP A 267 -17.85 -3.39 -1.63
C TRP A 267 -18.56 -2.28 -2.39
N ILE A 268 -17.84 -1.61 -3.27
CA ILE A 268 -18.28 -0.44 -4.02
C ILE A 268 -18.41 -0.82 -5.49
N THR A 269 -19.62 -0.71 -6.02
CA THR A 269 -19.97 -0.98 -7.42
C THR A 269 -20.88 0.13 -7.96
N GLU A 270 -21.39 -0.03 -9.19
CA GLU A 270 -22.41 0.87 -9.75
C GLU A 270 -23.67 0.98 -8.87
N LYS A 271 -23.94 -0.03 -8.02
CA LYS A 271 -25.07 -0.05 -7.08
C LYS A 271 -24.81 0.79 -5.82
N GLY A 272 -23.60 1.31 -5.66
CA GLY A 272 -23.13 2.02 -4.48
C GLY A 272 -22.29 1.16 -3.54
N LEU A 273 -22.24 1.57 -2.27
CA LEU A 273 -21.43 0.95 -1.23
C LEU A 273 -22.27 -0.02 -0.39
N ALA A 274 -21.81 -1.27 -0.29
CA ALA A 274 -22.33 -2.28 0.64
C ALA A 274 -21.26 -2.65 1.67
N SER A 275 -21.68 -3.01 2.89
CA SER A 275 -20.79 -3.39 4.00
C SER A 275 -21.00 -4.85 4.39
N TYR A 276 -19.90 -5.57 4.61
CA TYR A 276 -19.87 -6.97 5.02
C TYR A 276 -18.85 -7.18 6.14
N HIS A 277 -19.30 -7.66 7.30
CA HIS A 277 -18.40 -8.05 8.39
C HIS A 277 -17.91 -9.48 8.18
N TRP A 278 -16.65 -9.62 7.76
CA TRP A 278 -16.02 -10.92 7.54
C TRP A 278 -15.41 -11.50 8.82
N ALA A 279 -15.19 -10.69 9.84
CA ALA A 279 -14.72 -11.11 11.15
C ALA A 279 -15.43 -10.38 12.29
N THR A 280 -15.49 -11.02 13.47
CA THR A 280 -15.92 -10.33 14.69
C THR A 280 -14.83 -9.34 15.12
N PRO A 281 -15.16 -8.07 15.40
CA PRO A 281 -14.18 -7.04 15.73
C PRO A 281 -13.52 -7.29 17.10
N ASN A 282 -12.19 -7.21 17.15
CA ASN A 282 -11.37 -7.24 18.37
C ASN A 282 -10.41 -6.05 18.40
N ARG A 283 -10.96 -4.84 18.63
CA ARG A 283 -10.24 -3.58 18.46
C ARG A 283 -8.88 -3.53 19.18
N LYS A 284 -7.82 -3.24 18.41
CA LYS A 284 -6.48 -2.90 18.92
C LYS A 284 -6.06 -1.58 18.28
N LEU A 285 -5.53 -0.70 19.10
CA LEU A 285 -5.08 0.63 18.67
C LEU A 285 -3.59 0.61 18.33
N CYS A 286 -3.23 1.09 17.14
CA CYS A 286 -1.84 1.40 16.84
C CYS A 286 -1.44 2.73 17.50
N VAL A 287 -0.84 2.67 18.69
CA VAL A 287 -0.38 3.86 19.43
C VAL A 287 0.60 4.73 18.60
N PHE A 288 1.36 4.08 17.73
CA PHE A 288 2.34 4.71 16.85
C PHE A 288 1.71 5.61 15.78
N GLU A 289 0.52 5.26 15.26
CA GLU A 289 -0.23 6.14 14.36
C GLU A 289 -0.60 7.45 15.08
N MET A 290 -1.04 7.35 16.33
CA MET A 290 -1.43 8.52 17.11
C MET A 290 -0.26 9.44 17.46
N ILE A 291 0.90 8.86 17.79
CA ILE A 291 2.05 9.63 18.28
C ILE A 291 2.91 10.17 17.13
N TYR A 292 3.03 9.46 16.02
CA TYR A 292 4.08 9.75 15.03
C TYR A 292 3.67 9.61 13.57
N PHE A 293 3.13 8.47 13.13
CA PHE A 293 3.08 8.16 11.68
C PHE A 293 2.02 8.91 10.90
N SER A 294 0.82 9.06 11.46
CA SER A 294 -0.22 9.80 10.79
C SER A 294 0.09 11.29 10.79
N ARG A 295 -0.42 11.98 9.76
CA ARG A 295 -0.30 13.42 9.60
C ARG A 295 -1.08 14.14 10.72
N PRO A 296 -0.59 15.29 11.24
CA PRO A 296 -1.23 15.97 12.36
C PRO A 296 -2.66 16.46 12.07
N ASP A 297 -2.96 16.77 10.82
CA ASP A 297 -4.26 17.21 10.34
C ASP A 297 -5.27 16.06 10.12
N SER A 298 -4.83 14.81 10.20
CA SER A 298 -5.72 13.65 10.10
C SER A 298 -6.61 13.49 11.33
N ILE A 299 -7.84 13.05 11.10
CA ILE A 299 -8.86 12.83 12.13
C ILE A 299 -8.87 11.36 12.53
N VAL A 300 -8.83 11.10 13.85
CA VAL A 300 -8.99 9.77 14.45
C VAL A 300 -9.92 9.91 15.65
N HIS A 301 -11.01 9.15 15.69
CA HIS A 301 -12.02 9.24 16.76
C HIS A 301 -12.57 10.67 16.99
N ASP A 302 -12.95 11.35 15.91
CA ASP A 302 -13.52 12.71 15.91
C ASP A 302 -12.61 13.81 16.49
N GLU A 303 -11.32 13.52 16.63
CA GLU A 303 -10.31 14.47 17.09
C GLU A 303 -9.14 14.53 16.08
N SER A 304 -8.56 15.72 15.88
CA SER A 304 -7.33 15.83 15.09
C SER A 304 -6.12 15.31 15.87
N LEU A 305 -5.22 14.62 15.19
CA LEU A 305 -4.00 14.13 15.83
C LEU A 305 -3.11 15.25 16.37
N TYR A 306 -3.18 16.44 15.80
CA TYR A 306 -2.54 17.64 16.35
C TYR A 306 -3.01 17.92 17.78
N SER A 307 -4.33 17.98 18.00
CA SER A 307 -4.90 18.27 19.32
C SER A 307 -4.61 17.14 20.32
N TYR A 308 -4.67 15.88 19.88
CA TYR A 308 -4.26 14.74 20.68
C TYR A 308 -2.78 14.84 21.13
N ARG A 309 -1.86 15.12 20.20
CA ARG A 309 -0.41 15.25 20.48
C ARG A 309 -0.12 16.46 21.38
N GLN A 310 -0.86 17.56 21.28
CA GLN A 310 -0.76 18.67 22.23
C GLN A 310 -1.17 18.27 23.64
N ARG A 311 -2.20 17.43 23.81
CA ARG A 311 -2.61 16.92 25.14
C ARG A 311 -1.54 16.02 25.74
N LEU A 312 -0.90 15.16 24.94
CA LEU A 312 0.25 14.38 25.38
C LEU A 312 1.40 15.28 25.84
N GLY A 313 1.73 16.32 25.07
CA GLY A 313 2.77 17.28 25.44
C GLY A 313 2.50 18.05 26.73
N LYS A 314 1.24 18.30 27.09
CA LYS A 314 0.86 18.94 28.37
C LYS A 314 1.02 18.03 29.60
N GLN A 315 1.10 16.72 29.42
CA GLN A 315 1.23 15.74 30.50
C GLN A 315 2.69 15.40 30.84
N LEU A 316 3.63 15.79 29.97
CA LEU A 316 5.07 15.58 30.11
C LEU A 316 5.74 16.81 30.73
#